data_AF-A0AA36NK72-F1
#
_entry.id   AF-A0AA36NK72-F1
#
_cell.length_a   1.000
_cell.length_b   1.000
_cell.length_c   1.000
_cell.angle_alpha   90.00
_cell.angle_beta   90.00
_cell.angle_gamma   90.00
#
_symmetry.space_group_name_H-M   'P 1'
#
loop_
_entity.id
_entity.type
_entity.pdbx_description
1 polymer ?
#
loop_
_entity_poly.entity_id
_entity_poly.type
_entity_poly.pdbx_seq_one_letter_code
_entity_poly.pdbx_strand_id
1 'polypeptide(L)'
;MPLVERTTNALVTKDDGALEEVKKALIQVHQQYDQVHEEAETKQARLNRLREEIRTADQQHFNKGDWSKKMDETWKALKTQDAHVDKKKEESETSRKVYEHMLKRTQREQAILKQKLFQMQEHLERKKRELQQKRTECEQARCAKVQIHQTLESYSEEATMERDVCKSALEAINGELEKRKEANGRRADFDSWRHEVALDAANEAFNASAGRLRKLYAIEKLSGNFLQKTTFEQVERSQTTEDNFQKIRDVTGLADVMDIVHKFLNRDLEQEQLKASVKEAEVQLEVLRQKHEKLKKEMEGLPVDNMNDPMALNKDLEQAEHKLNEAIEEQEACRVRLQKTTLQSEHMKRWAARMGAVLSKFEEPVKVDSPADLPVFFRKMEAAVRKFIKKVSEQISAGKINRKTFRDFEKVENEEQKNLLNNHGFLKDNCRAQANDQGAACRPSRVSFNPMSLGML
;
A
#
# COMPACT_ATOMS: atom_id res chain seq x y z
N MET A 1 145.01 79.79 19.92
CA MET A 1 145.74 80.71 20.84
C MET A 1 147.16 80.84 20.32
N PRO A 2 147.70 82.05 20.10
CA PRO A 2 149.07 82.24 19.65
C PRO A 2 150.04 82.49 20.82
N LEU A 3 151.19 81.78 20.81
CA LEU A 3 152.35 81.88 21.72
C LEU A 3 153.59 81.33 20.97
N VAL A 4 154.82 81.84 21.09
CA VAL A 4 155.28 83.06 21.79
C VAL A 4 156.51 83.67 21.10
N GLU A 5 156.97 84.81 21.61
CA GLU A 5 158.07 85.68 21.20
C GLU A 5 159.52 85.18 21.46
N ARG A 6 160.49 85.85 20.78
CA ARG A 6 161.84 86.28 21.26
C ARG A 6 162.97 85.22 21.46
N THR A 7 164.27 85.56 21.32
CA THR A 7 164.90 86.82 20.84
C THR A 7 165.63 86.62 19.48
N THR A 8 166.95 86.73 19.21
CA THR A 8 168.19 87.10 19.95
C THR A 8 169.26 87.58 18.94
N ASN A 9 170.27 88.36 19.37
CA ASN A 9 171.39 88.86 18.52
C ASN A 9 172.76 88.36 19.03
N ALA A 10 173.79 88.35 18.16
CA ALA A 10 175.13 88.97 18.32
C ALA A 10 176.30 88.19 17.66
N LEU A 11 177.36 88.94 17.28
CA LEU A 11 178.70 88.53 16.81
C LEU A 11 178.74 87.77 15.45
N VAL A 12 179.45 88.16 14.38
CA VAL A 12 180.63 89.02 14.07
C VAL A 12 181.99 88.29 14.04
N THR A 13 182.71 88.49 12.92
CA THR A 13 184.12 88.19 12.57
C THR A 13 184.61 86.76 12.30
N LYS A 14 184.92 86.50 11.02
CA LYS A 14 186.06 85.75 10.45
C LYS A 14 186.37 84.34 11.00
N ASP A 15 185.91 83.30 10.29
CA ASP A 15 186.63 82.80 9.11
C ASP A 15 185.65 82.09 8.16
N ASP A 16 185.80 82.22 6.83
CA ASP A 16 184.70 81.95 5.88
C ASP A 16 184.79 80.56 5.20
N GLY A 17 183.75 79.74 5.42
CA GLY A 17 183.55 78.47 4.70
C GLY A 17 182.41 77.61 5.24
N ALA A 18 182.49 77.18 6.50
CA ALA A 18 181.61 76.16 7.07
C ALA A 18 180.15 76.62 7.37
N LEU A 19 179.92 77.92 7.49
CA LEU A 19 178.66 78.46 8.05
C LEU A 19 177.49 78.43 7.06
N GLU A 20 177.75 78.46 5.75
CA GLU A 20 176.70 78.35 4.71
C GLU A 20 176.18 76.92 4.54
N GLU A 21 176.98 75.89 4.80
CA GLU A 21 176.49 74.49 4.79
C GLU A 21 175.49 74.25 5.92
N VAL A 22 175.74 74.81 7.11
CA VAL A 22 174.81 74.74 8.24
C VAL A 22 173.50 75.48 7.94
N LYS A 23 173.54 76.64 7.26
CA LYS A 23 172.30 77.31 6.81
C LYS A 23 171.54 76.48 5.77
N LYS A 24 172.22 75.88 4.79
CA LYS A 24 171.58 74.97 3.83
C LYS A 24 170.92 73.78 4.52
N ALA A 25 171.59 73.16 5.48
CA ALA A 25 171.03 72.08 6.28
C ALA A 25 169.80 72.53 7.08
N LEU A 26 169.86 73.72 7.71
CA LEU A 26 168.72 74.26 8.47
C LEU A 26 167.52 74.58 7.58
N ILE A 27 167.75 75.12 6.37
CA ILE A 27 166.71 75.37 5.37
C ILE A 27 166.12 74.05 4.85
N GLN A 28 166.94 73.02 4.62
CA GLN A 28 166.44 71.68 4.27
C GLN A 28 165.62 71.04 5.39
N VAL A 29 166.03 71.18 6.66
CA VAL A 29 165.28 70.68 7.81
C VAL A 29 163.95 71.43 7.97
N HIS A 30 163.92 72.75 7.74
CA HIS A 30 162.65 73.49 7.67
C HIS A 30 161.77 73.02 6.52
N GLN A 31 162.30 72.88 5.30
CA GLN A 31 161.53 72.38 4.16
C GLN A 31 161.02 70.95 4.38
N GLN A 32 161.79 70.08 5.03
CA GLN A 32 161.35 68.73 5.42
C GLN A 32 160.28 68.78 6.51
N TYR A 33 160.41 69.66 7.51
CA TYR A 33 159.38 69.86 8.54
C TYR A 33 158.08 70.36 7.93
N ASP A 34 158.13 71.42 7.11
CA ASP A 34 156.96 72.02 6.46
C ASP A 34 156.31 71.01 5.49
N GLN A 35 157.10 70.26 4.72
CA GLN A 35 156.60 69.21 3.84
C GLN A 35 155.96 68.05 4.62
N VAL A 36 156.54 67.61 5.75
CA VAL A 36 155.95 66.58 6.61
C VAL A 36 154.71 67.11 7.35
N HIS A 37 154.66 68.40 7.68
CA HIS A 37 153.49 69.04 8.29
C HIS A 37 152.33 69.18 7.29
N GLU A 38 152.61 69.58 6.04
CA GLU A 38 151.62 69.58 4.95
C GLU A 38 151.16 68.15 4.61
N GLU A 39 152.07 67.17 4.60
CA GLU A 39 151.69 65.76 4.42
C GLU A 39 150.86 65.23 5.61
N ALA A 40 151.14 65.69 6.84
CA ALA A 40 150.36 65.35 8.03
C ALA A 40 148.97 66.01 8.02
N GLU A 41 148.86 67.29 7.65
CA GLU A 41 147.57 67.97 7.52
C GLU A 41 146.73 67.40 6.39
N THR A 42 147.32 67.08 5.22
CA THR A 42 146.59 66.42 4.13
C THR A 42 146.17 64.99 4.50
N LYS A 43 147.00 64.23 5.23
CA LYS A 43 146.61 62.92 5.82
C LYS A 43 145.49 63.07 6.86
N GLN A 44 145.53 64.09 7.72
CA GLN A 44 144.50 64.36 8.73
C GLN A 44 143.19 64.83 8.10
N ALA A 45 143.24 65.68 7.07
CA ALA A 45 142.08 66.09 6.28
C ALA A 45 141.46 64.88 5.56
N ARG A 46 142.28 63.98 5.01
CA ARG A 46 141.83 62.71 4.43
C ARG A 46 141.21 61.77 5.47
N LEU A 47 141.79 61.65 6.66
CA LEU A 47 141.21 60.88 7.77
C LEU A 47 139.87 61.45 8.24
N ASN A 48 139.73 62.78 8.29
CA ASN A 48 138.48 63.43 8.66
C ASN A 48 137.41 63.28 7.57
N ARG A 49 137.78 63.33 6.28
CA ARG A 49 136.86 62.95 5.17
C ARG A 49 136.41 61.50 5.30
N LEU A 50 137.35 60.55 5.44
CA LEU A 50 137.04 59.13 5.61
C LEU A 50 136.15 58.86 6.84
N ARG A 51 136.34 59.58 7.95
CA ARG A 51 135.47 59.49 9.14
C ARG A 51 134.05 59.97 8.86
N GLU A 52 133.88 61.05 8.11
CA GLU A 52 132.54 61.56 7.78
C GLU A 52 131.88 60.75 6.65
N GLU A 53 132.67 60.17 5.73
CA GLU A 53 132.22 59.15 4.76
C GLU A 53 131.73 57.88 5.48
N ILE A 54 132.47 57.38 6.49
CA ILE A 54 132.03 56.27 7.35
C ILE A 54 130.76 56.66 8.11
N ARG A 55 130.72 57.84 8.75
CA ARG A 55 129.55 58.31 9.51
C ARG A 55 128.29 58.45 8.65
N THR A 56 128.43 58.97 7.44
CA THR A 56 127.31 59.09 6.49
C THR A 56 126.92 57.73 5.92
N ALA A 57 127.86 56.81 5.70
CA ALA A 57 127.56 55.42 5.36
C ALA A 57 126.82 54.68 6.48
N ASP A 58 127.23 54.85 7.75
CA ASP A 58 126.57 54.29 8.93
C ASP A 58 125.17 54.87 9.11
N GLN A 59 124.99 56.19 8.97
CA GLN A 59 123.66 56.81 8.96
C GLN A 59 122.79 56.28 7.82
N GLN A 60 123.34 56.08 6.62
CA GLN A 60 122.62 55.45 5.51
C GLN A 60 122.28 53.98 5.81
N HIS A 61 123.15 53.24 6.49
CA HIS A 61 122.89 51.84 6.88
C HIS A 61 121.83 51.74 7.97
N PHE A 62 121.88 52.62 8.97
CA PHE A 62 120.88 52.69 10.03
C PHE A 62 119.51 53.12 9.47
N ASN A 63 119.48 54.14 8.61
CA ASN A 63 118.27 54.56 7.90
C ASN A 63 117.72 53.44 6.98
N LYS A 64 118.57 52.72 6.23
CA LYS A 64 118.14 51.56 5.43
C LYS A 64 117.56 50.45 6.32
N GLY A 65 118.17 50.16 7.46
CA GLY A 65 117.68 49.16 8.41
C GLY A 65 116.33 49.54 9.03
N ASP A 66 116.15 50.81 9.39
CA ASP A 66 114.90 51.34 9.94
C ASP A 66 113.78 51.43 8.89
N TRP A 67 114.09 51.84 7.66
CA TRP A 67 113.18 51.73 6.52
C TRP A 67 112.81 50.29 6.19
N SER A 68 113.77 49.35 6.26
CA SER A 68 113.49 47.92 6.05
C SER A 68 112.54 47.38 7.12
N LYS A 69 112.71 47.75 8.40
CA LYS A 69 111.78 47.39 9.48
C LYS A 69 110.38 47.97 9.25
N LYS A 70 110.27 49.24 8.87
CA LYS A 70 108.99 49.89 8.54
C LYS A 70 108.30 49.26 7.32
N MET A 71 109.05 48.82 6.32
CA MET A 71 108.52 48.06 5.18
C MET A 71 108.08 46.65 5.60
N ASP A 72 108.83 45.98 6.45
CA ASP A 72 108.46 44.69 7.06
C ASP A 72 107.17 44.81 7.90
N GLU A 73 107.04 45.87 8.69
CA GLU A 73 105.89 46.14 9.55
C GLU A 73 104.64 46.50 8.74
N THR A 74 104.77 47.36 7.73
CA THR A 74 103.66 47.66 6.81
C THR A 74 103.28 46.47 5.94
N TRP A 75 104.24 45.64 5.50
CA TRP A 75 103.95 44.38 4.82
C TRP A 75 103.25 43.36 5.73
N LYS A 76 103.68 43.23 6.99
CA LYS A 76 102.99 42.39 8.00
C LYS A 76 101.57 42.89 8.26
N ALA A 77 101.37 44.21 8.39
CA ALA A 77 100.05 44.82 8.59
C ALA A 77 99.14 44.64 7.36
N LEU A 78 99.65 44.85 6.15
CA LEU A 78 98.92 44.57 4.91
C LEU A 78 98.54 43.09 4.82
N LYS A 79 99.45 42.17 5.16
CA LYS A 79 99.19 40.73 5.15
C LYS A 79 98.16 40.27 6.19
N THR A 80 98.11 40.89 7.37
CA THR A 80 97.04 40.62 8.35
C THR A 80 95.71 41.25 7.95
N GLN A 81 95.72 42.41 7.27
CA GLN A 81 94.53 43.01 6.68
C GLN A 81 93.96 42.17 5.53
N ASP A 82 94.82 41.65 4.65
CA ASP A 82 94.48 40.79 3.52
C ASP A 82 93.80 39.49 4.02
N ALA A 83 94.44 38.79 4.97
CA ALA A 83 93.86 37.61 5.62
C ALA A 83 92.52 37.90 6.35
N HIS A 84 92.33 39.10 6.89
CA HIS A 84 91.05 39.53 7.49
C HIS A 84 89.98 39.83 6.44
N VAL A 85 90.36 40.35 5.27
CA VAL A 85 89.46 40.55 4.14
C VAL A 85 89.03 39.22 3.53
N ASP A 86 89.94 38.26 3.34
CA ASP A 86 89.59 36.91 2.87
C ASP A 86 88.68 36.18 3.88
N LYS A 87 88.96 36.25 5.19
CA LYS A 87 88.06 35.69 6.21
C LYS A 87 86.65 36.30 6.15
N LYS A 88 86.54 37.62 5.98
CA LYS A 88 85.25 38.31 5.78
C LYS A 88 84.55 37.93 4.47
N LYS A 89 85.30 37.63 3.42
CA LYS A 89 84.79 37.14 2.14
C LYS A 89 84.26 35.72 2.27
N GLU A 90 84.94 34.83 3.01
CA GLU A 90 84.42 33.49 3.35
C GLU A 90 83.14 33.56 4.21
N GLU A 91 83.11 34.45 5.21
CA GLU A 91 81.91 34.75 6.03
C GLU A 91 80.74 35.30 5.19
N SER A 92 81.04 36.16 4.22
CA SER A 92 80.07 36.69 3.25
C SER A 92 79.57 35.62 2.28
N GLU A 93 80.47 34.77 1.76
CA GLU A 93 80.11 33.68 0.86
C GLU A 93 79.27 32.59 1.55
N THR A 94 79.60 32.23 2.79
CA THR A 94 78.80 31.29 3.59
C THR A 94 77.42 31.89 3.92
N SER A 95 77.37 33.17 4.31
CA SER A 95 76.11 33.91 4.47
C SER A 95 75.28 33.91 3.18
N ARG A 96 75.91 34.17 2.02
CA ARG A 96 75.26 34.13 0.70
C ARG A 96 74.69 32.74 0.39
N LYS A 97 75.44 31.67 0.68
CA LYS A 97 75.00 30.27 0.51
C LYS A 97 73.79 29.95 1.42
N VAL A 98 73.77 30.47 2.66
CA VAL A 98 72.62 30.33 3.59
C VAL A 98 71.38 31.08 3.06
N TYR A 99 71.50 32.34 2.65
CA TYR A 99 70.37 33.10 2.10
C TYR A 99 69.85 32.51 0.79
N GLU A 100 70.73 31.99 -0.07
CA GLU A 100 70.35 31.30 -1.31
C GLU A 100 69.57 30.00 -1.01
N HIS A 101 69.95 29.25 0.03
CA HIS A 101 69.20 28.08 0.49
C HIS A 101 67.84 28.46 1.10
N MET A 102 67.80 29.51 1.94
CA MET A 102 66.54 30.03 2.50
C MET A 102 65.57 30.48 1.41
N LEU A 103 66.04 31.21 0.40
CA LEU A 103 65.22 31.63 -0.74
C LEU A 103 64.65 30.43 -1.51
N LYS A 104 65.48 29.43 -1.83
CA LYS A 104 65.04 28.19 -2.48
C LYS A 104 64.04 27.40 -1.63
N ARG A 105 64.17 27.42 -0.30
CA ARG A 105 63.20 26.82 0.63
C ARG A 105 61.86 27.57 0.58
N THR A 106 61.86 28.89 0.77
CA THR A 106 60.64 29.72 0.76
C THR A 106 59.90 29.63 -0.58
N GLN A 107 60.62 29.54 -1.70
CA GLN A 107 60.03 29.31 -3.03
C GLN A 107 59.30 27.96 -3.13
N ARG A 108 59.87 26.87 -2.59
CA ARG A 108 59.21 25.56 -2.52
C ARG A 108 57.97 25.59 -1.61
N GLU A 109 58.08 26.22 -0.44
CA GLU A 109 56.95 26.37 0.49
C GLU A 109 55.82 27.20 -0.13
N GLN A 110 56.15 28.29 -0.85
CA GLN A 110 55.17 29.07 -1.62
C GLN A 110 54.50 28.25 -2.73
N ALA A 111 55.24 27.39 -3.45
CA ALA A 111 54.68 26.51 -4.47
C ALA A 111 53.70 25.48 -3.87
N ILE A 112 54.05 24.86 -2.73
CA ILE A 112 53.17 23.94 -1.99
C ILE A 112 51.91 24.66 -1.50
N LEU A 113 52.02 25.89 -1.02
CA LEU A 113 50.86 26.70 -0.61
C LEU A 113 49.95 27.05 -1.79
N LYS A 114 50.50 27.42 -2.94
CA LYS A 114 49.73 27.65 -4.19
C LYS A 114 49.00 26.38 -4.64
N GLN A 115 49.63 25.21 -4.58
CA GLN A 115 49.01 23.94 -4.90
C GLN A 115 47.84 23.59 -3.95
N LYS A 116 48.01 23.80 -2.64
CA LYS A 116 46.94 23.60 -1.65
C LYS A 116 45.78 24.57 -1.87
N LEU A 117 46.05 25.83 -2.18
CA LEU A 117 45.03 26.84 -2.49
C LEU A 117 44.19 26.41 -3.70
N PHE A 118 44.83 25.94 -4.78
CA PHE A 118 44.13 25.43 -5.96
C PHE A 118 43.24 24.22 -5.63
N GLN A 119 43.73 23.25 -4.85
CA GLN A 119 42.93 22.10 -4.38
C GLN A 119 41.73 22.52 -3.52
N MET A 120 41.90 23.52 -2.64
CA MET A 120 40.81 24.07 -1.84
C MET A 120 39.77 24.79 -2.70
N GLN A 121 40.19 25.53 -3.73
CA GLN A 121 39.30 26.18 -4.69
C GLN A 121 38.49 25.16 -5.49
N GLU A 122 39.14 24.12 -6.03
CA GLU A 122 38.48 23.07 -6.81
C GLU A 122 37.45 22.30 -5.95
N HIS A 123 37.76 22.02 -4.69
CA HIS A 123 36.82 21.46 -3.72
C HIS A 123 35.64 22.40 -3.43
N LEU A 124 35.89 23.70 -3.27
CA LEU A 124 34.86 24.72 -3.03
C LEU A 124 33.93 24.87 -4.24
N GLU A 125 34.44 24.82 -5.47
CA GLU A 125 33.66 24.82 -6.71
C GLU A 125 32.87 23.53 -6.91
N ARG A 126 33.41 22.38 -6.47
CA ARG A 126 32.68 21.10 -6.42
C ARG A 126 31.51 21.18 -5.44
N LYS A 127 31.73 21.71 -4.23
CA LYS A 127 30.69 21.89 -3.21
C LYS A 127 29.64 22.94 -3.60
N LYS A 128 30.00 24.00 -4.34
CA LYS A 128 29.03 24.93 -4.94
C LYS A 128 28.10 24.21 -5.94
N ARG A 129 28.63 23.35 -6.81
CA ARG A 129 27.83 22.56 -7.76
C ARG A 129 26.92 21.55 -7.06
N GLU A 130 27.43 20.83 -6.05
CA GLU A 130 26.62 19.93 -5.21
C GLU A 130 25.47 20.69 -4.52
N LEU A 131 25.73 21.87 -3.95
CA LEU A 131 24.72 22.70 -3.31
C LEU A 131 23.66 23.20 -4.31
N GLN A 132 24.07 23.60 -5.51
CA GLN A 132 23.15 24.03 -6.57
C GLN A 132 22.25 22.88 -7.03
N GLN A 133 22.81 21.69 -7.23
CA GLN A 133 22.03 20.49 -7.54
C GLN A 133 21.02 20.17 -6.42
N LYS A 134 21.42 20.26 -5.15
CA LYS A 134 20.49 20.01 -4.02
C LYS A 134 19.39 21.07 -3.91
N ARG A 135 19.61 22.31 -4.38
CA ARG A 135 18.55 23.31 -4.53
C ARG A 135 17.56 22.93 -5.62
N THR A 136 18.03 22.57 -6.82
CA THR A 136 17.12 22.20 -7.93
C THR A 136 16.33 20.92 -7.63
N GLU A 137 16.93 19.91 -6.97
CA GLU A 137 16.22 18.73 -6.48
C GLU A 137 15.13 19.10 -5.45
N CYS A 138 15.40 20.04 -4.53
CA CYS A 138 14.44 20.51 -3.53
C CYS A 138 13.29 21.31 -4.17
N GLU A 139 13.60 22.16 -5.14
CA GLU A 139 12.62 22.94 -5.91
C GLU A 139 11.70 22.02 -6.72
N GLN A 140 12.25 20.99 -7.39
CA GLN A 140 11.47 19.96 -8.09
C GLN A 140 10.56 19.18 -7.13
N ALA A 141 11.07 18.74 -5.97
CA ALA A 141 10.28 18.06 -4.96
C ALA A 141 9.16 18.95 -4.39
N ARG A 142 9.40 20.25 -4.23
CA ARG A 142 8.38 21.24 -3.82
C ARG A 142 7.29 21.39 -4.88
N CYS A 143 7.66 21.52 -6.15
CA CYS A 143 6.69 21.62 -7.26
C CYS A 143 5.84 20.35 -7.38
N ALA A 144 6.45 19.16 -7.29
CA ALA A 144 5.73 17.89 -7.27
C ALA A 144 4.76 17.79 -6.08
N LYS A 145 5.16 18.24 -4.87
CA LYS A 145 4.26 18.30 -3.71
C LYS A 145 3.05 19.21 -3.95
N VAL A 146 3.24 20.38 -4.57
CA VAL A 146 2.14 21.30 -4.90
C VAL A 146 1.18 20.67 -5.91
N GLN A 147 1.70 20.02 -6.96
CA GLN A 147 0.86 19.32 -7.95
C GLN A 147 0.05 18.19 -7.30
N ILE A 148 0.66 17.38 -6.43
CA ILE A 148 -0.05 16.32 -5.69
C ILE A 148 -1.16 16.92 -4.81
N HIS A 149 -0.88 18.03 -4.12
CA HIS A 149 -1.89 18.73 -3.30
C HIS A 149 -3.09 19.18 -4.13
N GLN A 150 -2.85 19.80 -5.28
CA GLN A 150 -3.90 20.26 -6.21
C GLN A 150 -4.74 19.09 -6.76
N THR A 151 -4.12 17.95 -7.07
CA THR A 151 -4.89 16.75 -7.49
C THR A 151 -5.73 16.16 -6.35
N LEU A 152 -5.26 16.23 -5.11
CA LEU A 152 -6.04 15.78 -3.95
C LEU A 152 -7.20 16.72 -3.61
N GLU A 153 -7.03 18.03 -3.86
CA GLU A 153 -8.12 19.01 -3.75
C GLU A 153 -9.20 18.75 -4.81
N SER A 154 -8.83 18.55 -6.09
CA SER A 154 -9.78 18.17 -7.16
C SER A 154 -10.59 16.92 -6.80
N TYR A 155 -9.93 15.83 -6.39
CA TYR A 155 -10.63 14.60 -5.99
C TYR A 155 -11.49 14.77 -4.72
N SER A 156 -11.15 15.71 -3.83
CA SER A 156 -11.98 16.04 -2.67
C SER A 156 -13.24 16.81 -3.08
N GLU A 157 -13.12 17.75 -4.02
CA GLU A 157 -14.25 18.52 -4.57
C GLU A 157 -15.19 17.62 -5.39
N GLU A 158 -14.65 16.79 -6.27
CA GLU A 158 -15.40 15.78 -7.03
C GLU A 158 -16.19 14.86 -6.07
N ALA A 159 -15.55 14.38 -5.01
CA ALA A 159 -16.19 13.54 -4.01
C ALA A 159 -17.22 14.29 -3.13
N THR A 160 -17.16 15.62 -2.98
CA THR A 160 -18.26 16.38 -2.34
C THR A 160 -19.44 16.55 -3.30
N MET A 161 -19.18 16.87 -4.56
CA MET A 161 -20.23 16.97 -5.59
C MET A 161 -20.99 15.64 -5.77
N GLU A 162 -20.29 14.50 -5.80
CA GLU A 162 -20.93 13.18 -5.88
C GLU A 162 -21.84 12.92 -4.67
N ARG A 163 -21.40 13.24 -3.45
CA ARG A 163 -22.22 13.09 -2.24
C ARG A 163 -23.48 13.95 -2.27
N ASP A 164 -23.39 15.19 -2.74
CA ASP A 164 -24.54 16.08 -2.83
C ASP A 164 -25.53 15.63 -3.91
N VAL A 165 -25.04 15.10 -5.05
CA VAL A 165 -25.89 14.48 -6.08
C VAL A 165 -26.58 13.21 -5.53
N CYS A 166 -25.85 12.32 -4.85
CA CYS A 166 -26.43 11.14 -4.22
C CYS A 166 -27.46 11.50 -3.14
N LYS A 167 -27.18 12.51 -2.32
CA LYS A 167 -28.12 13.02 -1.31
C LYS A 167 -29.39 13.56 -1.95
N SER A 168 -29.28 14.41 -2.98
CA SER A 168 -30.44 14.95 -3.70
C SER A 168 -31.28 13.84 -4.36
N ALA A 169 -30.63 12.82 -4.92
CA ALA A 169 -31.32 11.65 -5.46
C ALA A 169 -32.06 10.83 -4.38
N LEU A 170 -31.48 10.65 -3.20
CA LEU A 170 -32.14 9.99 -2.06
C LEU A 170 -33.32 10.82 -1.53
N GLU A 171 -33.19 12.13 -1.43
CA GLU A 171 -34.27 13.04 -1.05
C GLU A 171 -35.45 12.97 -2.05
N ALA A 172 -35.15 12.93 -3.36
CA ALA A 172 -36.17 12.75 -4.41
C ALA A 172 -36.86 11.37 -4.34
N ILE A 173 -36.11 10.28 -4.13
CA ILE A 173 -36.66 8.92 -3.98
C ILE A 173 -37.56 8.83 -2.74
N ASN A 174 -37.13 9.37 -1.61
CA ASN A 174 -37.92 9.40 -0.37
C ASN A 174 -39.20 10.24 -0.55
N GLY A 175 -39.11 11.40 -1.21
CA GLY A 175 -40.27 12.24 -1.51
C GLY A 175 -41.32 11.54 -2.38
N GLU A 176 -40.91 10.71 -3.35
CA GLU A 176 -41.84 9.89 -4.15
C GLU A 176 -42.38 8.67 -3.39
N LEU A 177 -41.58 8.10 -2.48
CA LEU A 177 -42.00 7.01 -1.60
C LEU A 177 -43.10 7.46 -0.62
N GLU A 178 -42.97 8.63 -0.01
CA GLU A 178 -44.03 9.19 0.86
C GLU A 178 -45.30 9.54 0.07
N LYS A 179 -45.21 10.18 -1.10
CA LYS A 179 -46.39 10.38 -1.99
C LYS A 179 -47.10 9.06 -2.31
N ARG A 180 -46.34 7.98 -2.55
CA ARG A 180 -46.90 6.65 -2.81
C ARG A 180 -47.54 6.02 -1.57
N LYS A 181 -46.99 6.24 -0.37
CA LYS A 181 -47.65 5.87 0.90
C LYS A 181 -48.96 6.63 1.08
N GLU A 182 -48.98 7.95 0.90
CA GLU A 182 -50.20 8.78 1.00
C GLU A 182 -51.26 8.37 -0.03
N ALA A 183 -50.86 8.00 -1.24
CA ALA A 183 -51.77 7.52 -2.28
C ALA A 183 -52.32 6.12 -1.96
N ASN A 184 -51.52 5.25 -1.33
CA ASN A 184 -51.96 3.94 -0.88
C ASN A 184 -52.85 4.03 0.38
N GLY A 185 -52.55 4.92 1.33
CA GLY A 185 -53.37 5.19 2.51
C GLY A 185 -54.79 5.60 2.10
N ARG A 186 -54.90 6.66 1.28
CA ARG A 186 -56.19 7.13 0.73
C ARG A 186 -56.98 6.07 -0.05
N ARG A 187 -56.32 5.04 -0.60
CA ARG A 187 -56.99 3.89 -1.21
C ARG A 187 -57.51 2.91 -0.16
N ALA A 188 -56.70 2.58 0.84
CA ALA A 188 -57.11 1.73 1.95
C ALA A 188 -58.27 2.36 2.75
N ASP A 189 -58.22 3.67 3.01
CA ASP A 189 -59.30 4.43 3.65
C ASP A 189 -60.61 4.33 2.83
N PHE A 190 -60.50 4.50 1.50
CA PHE A 190 -61.65 4.44 0.59
C PHE A 190 -62.22 3.04 0.44
N ASP A 191 -61.38 2.00 0.36
CA ASP A 191 -61.84 0.61 0.29
C ASP A 191 -62.40 0.12 1.64
N SER A 192 -61.88 0.63 2.77
CA SER A 192 -62.48 0.41 4.10
C SER A 192 -63.87 1.05 4.19
N TRP A 193 -64.02 2.31 3.76
CA TRP A 193 -65.33 2.99 3.70
C TRP A 193 -66.31 2.28 2.75
N ARG A 194 -65.84 1.78 1.60
CA ARG A 194 -66.66 0.96 0.69
C ARG A 194 -67.10 -0.36 1.33
N HIS A 195 -66.26 -0.98 2.15
CA HIS A 195 -66.61 -2.20 2.88
C HIS A 195 -67.66 -1.92 3.97
N GLU A 196 -67.49 -0.84 4.73
CA GLU A 196 -68.45 -0.35 5.72
C GLU A 196 -69.82 -0.07 5.09
N VAL A 197 -69.88 0.73 4.02
CA VAL A 197 -71.12 1.02 3.26
C VAL A 197 -71.74 -0.25 2.67
N ALA A 198 -70.94 -1.22 2.21
CA ALA A 198 -71.45 -2.49 1.70
C ALA A 198 -72.02 -3.39 2.82
N LEU A 199 -71.42 -3.38 4.01
CA LEU A 199 -71.95 -4.07 5.19
C LEU A 199 -73.26 -3.42 5.67
N ASP A 200 -73.34 -2.09 5.73
CA ASP A 200 -74.56 -1.38 6.10
C ASP A 200 -75.70 -1.62 5.11
N ALA A 201 -75.43 -1.53 3.81
CA ALA A 201 -76.43 -1.85 2.78
C ALA A 201 -76.88 -3.33 2.83
N ALA A 202 -75.97 -4.27 3.13
CA ALA A 202 -76.31 -5.67 3.34
C ALA A 202 -77.14 -5.88 4.61
N ASN A 203 -76.82 -5.19 5.70
CA ASN A 203 -77.57 -5.21 6.95
C ASN A 203 -78.97 -4.59 6.79
N GLU A 204 -79.12 -3.50 6.04
CA GLU A 204 -80.42 -2.90 5.74
C GLU A 204 -81.28 -3.84 4.88
N ALA A 205 -80.72 -4.40 3.80
CA ALA A 205 -81.39 -5.39 2.95
C ALA A 205 -81.77 -6.67 3.73
N PHE A 206 -80.92 -7.12 4.65
CA PHE A 206 -81.21 -8.24 5.54
C PHE A 206 -82.35 -7.89 6.52
N ASN A 207 -82.33 -6.71 7.15
CA ASN A 207 -83.39 -6.29 8.06
C ASN A 207 -84.75 -6.12 7.35
N ALA A 208 -84.76 -5.54 6.15
CA ALA A 208 -85.95 -5.42 5.31
C ALA A 208 -86.52 -6.80 4.92
N SER A 209 -85.67 -7.72 4.48
CA SER A 209 -86.08 -9.09 4.13
C SER A 209 -86.45 -9.95 5.36
N ALA A 210 -85.83 -9.75 6.52
CA ALA A 210 -86.18 -10.40 7.78
C ALA A 210 -87.59 -10.03 8.28
N GLY A 211 -88.13 -8.87 7.89
CA GLY A 211 -89.54 -8.53 8.07
C GLY A 211 -90.48 -9.39 7.21
N ARG A 212 -90.11 -9.66 5.95
CA ARG A 212 -90.84 -10.56 5.05
C ARG A 212 -90.73 -12.02 5.48
N LEU A 213 -89.54 -12.48 5.88
CA LEU A 213 -89.30 -13.86 6.32
C LEU A 213 -90.09 -14.18 7.61
N ARG A 214 -90.14 -13.26 8.58
CA ARG A 214 -90.99 -13.43 9.78
C ARG A 214 -92.48 -13.55 9.44
N LYS A 215 -92.98 -12.80 8.45
CA LYS A 215 -94.36 -12.95 7.95
C LYS A 215 -94.57 -14.28 7.22
N LEU A 216 -93.62 -14.70 6.38
CA LEU A 216 -93.68 -15.98 5.66
C LEU A 216 -93.75 -17.15 6.64
N TYR A 217 -92.83 -17.20 7.61
CA TYR A 217 -92.78 -18.23 8.65
C TYR A 217 -94.07 -18.26 9.49
N ALA A 218 -94.65 -17.11 9.81
CA ALA A 218 -95.94 -17.05 10.52
C ALA A 218 -97.10 -17.65 9.69
N ILE A 219 -97.16 -17.35 8.39
CA ILE A 219 -98.15 -17.91 7.46
C ILE A 219 -97.94 -19.42 7.29
N GLU A 220 -96.70 -19.85 7.12
CA GLU A 220 -96.31 -21.26 6.97
C GLU A 220 -96.63 -22.06 8.24
N LYS A 221 -96.37 -21.49 9.43
CA LYS A 221 -96.73 -22.12 10.71
C LYS A 221 -98.24 -22.19 10.93
N LEU A 222 -99.01 -21.17 10.53
CA LEU A 222 -100.48 -21.22 10.55
C LEU A 222 -101.02 -22.26 9.56
N SER A 223 -100.45 -22.33 8.35
CA SER A 223 -100.84 -23.30 7.32
C SER A 223 -100.51 -24.75 7.74
N GLY A 224 -99.34 -24.96 8.35
CA GLY A 224 -98.95 -26.25 8.93
C GLY A 224 -99.86 -26.67 10.09
N ASN A 225 -100.17 -25.75 11.01
CA ASN A 225 -101.12 -26.02 12.09
C ASN A 225 -102.55 -26.33 11.56
N PHE A 226 -102.99 -25.63 10.51
CA PHE A 226 -104.28 -25.91 9.86
C PHE A 226 -104.28 -27.27 9.17
N LEU A 227 -103.25 -27.60 8.39
CA LEU A 227 -103.10 -28.89 7.72
C LEU A 227 -103.00 -30.05 8.73
N GLN A 228 -102.31 -29.84 9.86
CA GLN A 228 -102.26 -30.79 10.97
C GLN A 228 -103.65 -31.01 11.58
N LYS A 229 -104.45 -29.94 11.77
CA LYS A 229 -105.84 -30.04 12.24
C LYS A 229 -106.74 -30.77 11.25
N THR A 230 -106.65 -30.45 9.95
CA THR A 230 -107.43 -31.15 8.91
C THR A 230 -107.04 -32.63 8.81
N THR A 231 -105.75 -32.94 8.90
CA THR A 231 -105.26 -34.33 8.95
C THR A 231 -105.79 -35.06 10.19
N PHE A 232 -105.78 -34.42 11.36
CA PHE A 232 -106.32 -35.00 12.59
C PHE A 232 -107.83 -35.24 12.50
N GLU A 233 -108.61 -34.28 12.01
CA GLU A 233 -110.05 -34.46 11.75
C GLU A 233 -110.34 -35.56 10.72
N GLN A 234 -109.50 -35.70 9.69
CA GLN A 234 -109.65 -36.76 8.70
C GLN A 234 -109.32 -38.13 9.30
N VAL A 235 -108.27 -38.22 10.12
CA VAL A 235 -107.95 -39.42 10.90
C VAL A 235 -109.09 -39.77 11.86
N GLU A 236 -109.62 -38.81 12.62
CA GLU A 236 -110.75 -39.00 13.54
C GLU A 236 -112.03 -39.48 12.83
N ARG A 237 -112.36 -38.92 11.67
CA ARG A 237 -113.47 -39.41 10.83
C ARG A 237 -113.21 -40.81 10.28
N SER A 238 -111.98 -41.11 9.87
CA SER A 238 -111.61 -42.45 9.40
C SER A 238 -111.64 -43.49 10.52
N GLN A 239 -111.17 -43.14 11.73
CA GLN A 239 -111.24 -43.98 12.92
C GLN A 239 -112.70 -44.20 13.34
N THR A 240 -113.55 -43.17 13.33
CA THR A 240 -114.99 -43.32 13.60
C THR A 240 -115.66 -44.27 12.60
N THR A 241 -115.17 -44.29 11.35
CA THR A 241 -115.65 -45.19 10.29
C THR A 241 -115.14 -46.62 10.51
N GLU A 242 -113.85 -46.79 10.81
CA GLU A 242 -113.19 -48.06 11.12
C GLU A 242 -113.72 -48.70 12.40
N ASP A 243 -114.03 -47.91 13.43
CA ASP A 243 -114.68 -48.34 14.68
C ASP A 243 -116.11 -48.84 14.42
N ASN A 244 -116.82 -48.23 13.46
CA ASN A 244 -118.14 -48.69 13.06
C ASN A 244 -118.05 -49.98 12.24
N PHE A 245 -117.07 -50.12 11.34
CA PHE A 245 -116.75 -51.41 10.71
C PHE A 245 -116.28 -52.45 11.73
N GLN A 246 -115.53 -52.08 12.77
CA GLN A 246 -115.13 -52.98 13.85
C GLN A 246 -116.33 -53.49 14.62
N LYS A 247 -117.27 -52.62 15.03
CA LYS A 247 -118.54 -53.05 15.64
C LYS A 247 -119.32 -54.00 14.73
N ILE A 248 -119.30 -53.81 13.42
CA ILE A 248 -119.93 -54.74 12.47
C ILE A 248 -119.15 -56.07 12.41
N ARG A 249 -117.81 -56.06 12.38
CA ARG A 249 -116.96 -57.27 12.47
C ARG A 249 -117.25 -58.04 13.76
N ASP A 250 -117.25 -57.36 14.91
CA ASP A 250 -117.51 -57.94 16.24
C ASP A 250 -118.90 -58.59 16.34
N VAL A 251 -119.93 -57.99 15.70
CA VAL A 251 -121.31 -58.50 15.69
C VAL A 251 -121.55 -59.59 14.64
N THR A 252 -120.82 -59.59 13.52
CA THR A 252 -121.04 -60.53 12.40
C THR A 252 -120.03 -61.69 12.34
N GLY A 253 -118.91 -61.60 13.04
CA GLY A 253 -117.81 -62.57 12.97
C GLY A 253 -117.01 -62.53 11.65
N LEU A 254 -117.27 -61.55 10.79
CA LEU A 254 -116.52 -61.33 9.55
C LEU A 254 -115.24 -60.53 9.87
N ALA A 255 -114.12 -60.86 9.22
CA ALA A 255 -112.83 -60.23 9.50
C ALA A 255 -112.47 -59.12 8.50
N ASP A 256 -112.89 -59.24 7.24
CA ASP A 256 -112.63 -58.26 6.19
C ASP A 256 -113.82 -57.29 6.04
N VAL A 257 -113.51 -56.01 5.84
CA VAL A 257 -114.48 -54.95 5.52
C VAL A 257 -115.11 -55.19 4.15
N MET A 258 -114.33 -55.73 3.20
CA MET A 258 -114.85 -56.14 1.89
C MET A 258 -115.80 -57.32 2.04
N ASP A 259 -115.53 -58.33 2.88
CA ASP A 259 -116.46 -59.44 3.15
C ASP A 259 -117.78 -58.95 3.74
N ILE A 260 -117.76 -57.96 4.63
CA ILE A 260 -118.98 -57.34 5.17
C ILE A 260 -119.82 -56.72 4.04
N VAL A 261 -119.20 -55.91 3.19
CA VAL A 261 -119.88 -55.25 2.07
C VAL A 261 -120.36 -56.27 1.03
N HIS A 262 -119.55 -57.29 0.74
CA HIS A 262 -119.88 -58.33 -0.24
C HIS A 262 -121.02 -59.22 0.25
N LYS A 263 -120.97 -59.72 1.51
CA LYS A 263 -122.07 -60.53 2.07
C LYS A 263 -123.34 -59.75 2.28
N PHE A 264 -123.29 -58.43 2.50
CA PHE A 264 -124.50 -57.61 2.55
C PHE A 264 -125.14 -57.43 1.16
N LEU A 265 -124.36 -57.48 0.08
CA LEU A 265 -124.84 -57.37 -1.31
C LEU A 265 -125.17 -58.72 -1.97
N ASN A 266 -124.47 -59.80 -1.61
CA ASN A 266 -124.51 -61.12 -2.25
C ASN A 266 -125.04 -62.25 -1.34
N ARG A 267 -125.62 -61.93 -0.17
CA ARG A 267 -126.18 -62.90 0.79
C ARG A 267 -127.01 -64.01 0.14
N ASP A 268 -127.86 -63.61 -0.81
CA ASP A 268 -128.84 -64.47 -1.45
C ASP A 268 -128.27 -65.22 -2.68
N LEU A 269 -127.01 -64.95 -3.06
CA LEU A 269 -126.25 -65.61 -4.13
C LEU A 269 -125.27 -66.67 -3.58
N GLU A 270 -124.62 -66.39 -2.45
CA GLU A 270 -123.63 -67.30 -1.83
C GLU A 270 -124.24 -68.65 -1.41
N GLN A 271 -125.53 -68.69 -1.09
CA GLN A 271 -126.23 -69.90 -0.62
C GLN A 271 -126.38 -70.99 -1.71
N GLU A 272 -126.33 -70.63 -3.00
CA GLU A 272 -126.29 -71.62 -4.10
C GLU A 272 -124.86 -72.05 -4.43
N GLN A 273 -123.92 -71.11 -4.49
CA GLN A 273 -122.54 -71.36 -4.93
C GLN A 273 -121.76 -72.29 -3.99
N LEU A 274 -122.11 -72.31 -2.69
CA LEU A 274 -121.47 -73.16 -1.68
C LEU A 274 -121.62 -74.68 -1.96
N LYS A 275 -122.57 -75.08 -2.81
CA LYS A 275 -122.76 -76.49 -3.25
C LYS A 275 -121.88 -76.89 -4.44
N ALA A 276 -121.36 -75.93 -5.21
CA ALA A 276 -120.50 -76.19 -6.37
C ALA A 276 -119.01 -76.20 -5.98
N SER A 277 -118.57 -75.18 -5.24
CA SER A 277 -117.15 -74.89 -4.97
C SER A 277 -116.38 -76.06 -4.30
N VAL A 278 -117.03 -76.81 -3.40
CA VAL A 278 -116.46 -77.98 -2.70
C VAL A 278 -115.89 -79.03 -3.68
N LYS A 279 -116.44 -79.13 -4.90
CA LYS A 279 -116.10 -80.16 -5.88
C LYS A 279 -114.98 -79.79 -6.86
N GLU A 280 -114.51 -78.53 -6.80
CA GLU A 280 -113.54 -77.98 -7.76
C GLU A 280 -112.21 -77.58 -7.09
N ALA A 281 -112.25 -77.26 -5.80
CA ALA A 281 -111.08 -76.88 -5.01
C ALA A 281 -110.01 -77.99 -4.87
N GLU A 282 -110.40 -79.26 -4.89
CA GLU A 282 -109.46 -80.41 -4.76
C GLU A 282 -108.46 -80.49 -5.93
N VAL A 283 -108.81 -79.98 -7.10
CA VAL A 283 -108.01 -80.12 -8.33
C VAL A 283 -106.96 -78.99 -8.50
N GLN A 284 -107.22 -77.80 -7.96
CA GLN A 284 -106.36 -76.63 -8.20
C GLN A 284 -105.16 -76.52 -7.25
N LEU A 285 -105.18 -77.24 -6.12
CA LEU A 285 -104.14 -77.16 -5.08
C LEU A 285 -102.75 -77.61 -5.54
N GLU A 286 -102.66 -78.55 -6.47
CA GLU A 286 -101.38 -79.10 -6.93
C GLU A 286 -100.66 -78.19 -7.95
N VAL A 287 -101.42 -77.38 -8.71
CA VAL A 287 -100.88 -76.48 -9.75
C VAL A 287 -100.17 -75.25 -9.16
N LEU A 288 -100.52 -74.85 -7.93
CA LEU A 288 -99.95 -73.66 -7.28
C LEU A 288 -98.55 -73.90 -6.70
N ARG A 289 -98.21 -75.12 -6.27
CA ARG A 289 -96.88 -75.46 -5.73
C ARG A 289 -95.74 -75.16 -6.70
N GLN A 290 -95.93 -75.43 -8.00
CA GLN A 290 -94.89 -75.27 -9.02
C GLN A 290 -94.58 -73.80 -9.38
N LYS A 291 -95.45 -72.85 -9.03
CA LYS A 291 -95.25 -71.42 -9.34
C LYS A 291 -94.33 -70.72 -8.33
N HIS A 292 -94.15 -71.27 -7.13
CA HIS A 292 -93.40 -70.64 -6.04
C HIS A 292 -91.87 -70.64 -6.24
N GLU A 293 -91.30 -71.54 -7.06
CA GLU A 293 -89.86 -71.52 -7.37
C GLU A 293 -89.45 -70.35 -8.27
N LYS A 294 -90.30 -69.91 -9.20
CA LYS A 294 -89.91 -68.91 -10.22
C LYS A 294 -89.68 -67.51 -9.67
N LEU A 295 -90.37 -67.13 -8.59
CA LEU A 295 -90.23 -65.82 -7.95
C LEU A 295 -88.94 -65.64 -7.13
N LYS A 296 -88.08 -66.67 -7.03
CA LYS A 296 -86.79 -66.60 -6.31
C LYS A 296 -85.63 -66.08 -7.18
N LYS A 297 -85.89 -65.65 -8.42
CA LYS A 297 -84.82 -65.46 -9.43
C LYS A 297 -84.71 -64.07 -10.06
N GLU A 298 -85.60 -63.14 -9.70
CA GLU A 298 -85.63 -61.78 -10.25
C GLU A 298 -85.85 -60.76 -9.12
N MET A 299 -85.08 -59.66 -9.15
CA MET A 299 -85.01 -58.53 -8.22
C MET A 299 -84.29 -58.70 -6.85
N GLU A 300 -83.75 -57.55 -6.41
CA GLU A 300 -83.20 -57.17 -5.09
C GLU A 300 -81.94 -57.91 -4.57
N GLY A 301 -80.84 -57.23 -4.22
CA GLY A 301 -80.55 -55.79 -4.30
C GLY A 301 -79.09 -55.45 -3.95
N LEU A 302 -78.58 -54.31 -4.44
CA LEU A 302 -77.19 -53.84 -4.24
C LEU A 302 -77.04 -52.98 -2.98
N PRO A 303 -76.09 -53.28 -2.09
CA PRO A 303 -75.43 -52.31 -1.22
C PRO A 303 -73.99 -52.03 -1.71
N VAL A 304 -73.56 -50.77 -1.64
CA VAL A 304 -72.15 -50.37 -1.83
C VAL A 304 -71.58 -50.02 -0.46
N ASP A 305 -70.75 -50.91 0.07
CA ASP A 305 -70.08 -50.79 1.37
C ASP A 305 -68.56 -50.68 1.25
N ASN A 306 -67.90 -50.27 2.34
CA ASN A 306 -66.45 -50.06 2.49
C ASN A 306 -65.85 -48.90 1.67
N MET A 307 -66.18 -47.67 2.08
CA MET A 307 -65.18 -46.59 2.10
C MET A 307 -64.59 -46.51 3.50
N ASN A 308 -63.38 -47.05 3.68
CA ASN A 308 -62.59 -46.84 4.90
C ASN A 308 -62.19 -45.36 5.02
N ASP A 309 -62.03 -44.90 6.26
CA ASP A 309 -61.88 -43.49 6.63
C ASP A 309 -60.96 -42.66 5.68
N PRO A 310 -61.53 -41.77 4.84
CA PRO A 310 -60.74 -40.96 3.92
C PRO A 310 -59.86 -39.92 4.64
N MET A 311 -60.14 -39.61 5.90
CA MET A 311 -59.32 -38.70 6.70
C MET A 311 -57.97 -39.33 7.07
N ALA A 312 -57.92 -40.66 7.26
CA ALA A 312 -56.67 -41.39 7.47
C ALA A 312 -55.82 -41.43 6.20
N LEU A 313 -56.43 -41.75 5.05
CA LEU A 313 -55.73 -41.84 3.76
C LEU A 313 -55.11 -40.49 3.34
N ASN A 314 -55.85 -39.39 3.52
CA ASN A 314 -55.34 -38.05 3.24
C ASN A 314 -54.17 -37.68 4.17
N LYS A 315 -54.24 -38.05 5.45
CA LYS A 315 -53.16 -37.77 6.41
C LYS A 315 -51.87 -38.55 6.11
N ASP A 316 -51.98 -39.75 5.56
CA ASP A 316 -50.81 -40.52 5.11
C ASP A 316 -50.26 -39.99 3.77
N LEU A 317 -51.14 -39.44 2.90
CA LEU A 317 -50.73 -38.70 1.70
C LEU A 317 -49.94 -37.43 2.06
N GLU A 318 -50.47 -36.58 2.95
CA GLU A 318 -49.80 -35.37 3.44
C GLU A 318 -48.42 -35.67 4.05
N GLN A 319 -48.30 -36.76 4.82
CA GLN A 319 -47.01 -37.22 5.37
C GLN A 319 -46.04 -37.74 4.31
N ALA A 320 -46.53 -38.30 3.20
CA ALA A 320 -45.70 -38.74 2.09
C ALA A 320 -45.22 -37.54 1.25
N GLU A 321 -46.08 -36.56 1.00
CA GLU A 321 -45.73 -35.31 0.32
C GLU A 321 -44.72 -34.48 1.13
N HIS A 322 -44.88 -34.39 2.46
CA HIS A 322 -43.92 -33.71 3.34
C HIS A 322 -42.52 -34.33 3.22
N LYS A 323 -42.41 -35.65 3.35
CA LYS A 323 -41.13 -36.38 3.23
C LYS A 323 -40.51 -36.29 1.84
N LEU A 324 -41.34 -36.22 0.80
CA LEU A 324 -40.87 -36.00 -0.58
C LEU A 324 -40.29 -34.60 -0.74
N ASN A 325 -40.94 -33.57 -0.20
CA ASN A 325 -40.44 -32.19 -0.24
C ASN A 325 -39.15 -32.02 0.57
N GLU A 326 -39.06 -32.59 1.78
CA GLU A 326 -37.83 -32.62 2.58
C GLU A 326 -36.66 -33.28 1.81
N ALA A 327 -36.91 -34.44 1.18
CA ALA A 327 -35.89 -35.12 0.38
C ALA A 327 -35.45 -34.33 -0.87
N ILE A 328 -36.35 -33.56 -1.49
CA ILE A 328 -36.03 -32.65 -2.61
C ILE A 328 -35.19 -31.47 -2.11
N GLU A 329 -35.53 -30.85 -0.98
CA GLU A 329 -34.73 -29.76 -0.39
C GLU A 329 -33.34 -30.23 0.03
N GLU A 330 -33.21 -31.41 0.63
CA GLU A 330 -31.90 -32.02 0.92
C GLU A 330 -31.10 -32.30 -0.35
N GLN A 331 -31.74 -32.82 -1.40
CA GLN A 331 -31.10 -33.05 -2.70
C GLN A 331 -30.60 -31.75 -3.34
N GLU A 332 -31.41 -30.69 -3.33
CA GLU A 332 -31.07 -29.35 -3.79
C GLU A 332 -29.88 -28.78 -2.99
N ALA A 333 -29.92 -28.85 -1.65
CA ALA A 333 -28.86 -28.38 -0.78
C ALA A 333 -27.54 -29.16 -1.00
N CYS A 334 -27.61 -30.47 -1.21
CA CYS A 334 -26.47 -31.31 -1.58
C CYS A 334 -25.92 -30.96 -2.97
N ARG A 335 -26.79 -30.71 -3.97
CA ARG A 335 -26.43 -30.29 -5.33
C ARG A 335 -25.67 -28.95 -5.31
N VAL A 336 -26.17 -27.95 -4.59
CA VAL A 336 -25.52 -26.64 -4.43
C VAL A 336 -24.18 -26.78 -3.69
N ARG A 337 -24.12 -27.60 -2.64
CA ARG A 337 -22.87 -27.89 -1.89
C ARG A 337 -21.81 -28.56 -2.78
N LEU A 338 -22.21 -29.51 -3.63
CA LEU A 338 -21.34 -30.19 -4.59
C LEU A 338 -20.84 -29.23 -5.68
N GLN A 339 -21.70 -28.38 -6.23
CA GLN A 339 -21.29 -27.36 -7.20
C GLN A 339 -20.27 -26.38 -6.60
N LYS A 340 -20.50 -25.91 -5.37
CA LYS A 340 -19.59 -25.00 -4.65
C LYS A 340 -18.22 -25.64 -4.39
N THR A 341 -18.17 -26.87 -3.91
CA THR A 341 -16.91 -27.59 -3.64
C THR A 341 -16.17 -27.95 -4.93
N THR A 342 -16.89 -28.32 -6.01
CA THR A 342 -16.30 -28.56 -7.33
C THR A 342 -15.64 -27.30 -7.89
N LEU A 343 -16.33 -26.15 -7.83
CA LEU A 343 -15.78 -24.87 -8.27
C LEU A 343 -14.56 -24.45 -7.46
N GLN A 344 -14.60 -24.63 -6.13
CA GLN A 344 -13.45 -24.40 -5.25
C GLN A 344 -12.26 -25.30 -5.61
N SER A 345 -12.48 -26.59 -5.87
CA SER A 345 -11.42 -27.51 -6.28
C SER A 345 -10.82 -27.13 -7.64
N GLU A 346 -11.63 -26.69 -8.60
CA GLU A 346 -11.13 -26.19 -9.89
C GLU A 346 -10.34 -24.87 -9.74
N HIS A 347 -10.75 -23.98 -8.84
CA HIS A 347 -9.98 -22.79 -8.51
C HIS A 347 -8.63 -23.14 -7.85
N MET A 348 -8.61 -24.12 -6.94
CA MET A 348 -7.37 -24.64 -6.33
C MET A 348 -6.45 -25.28 -7.36
N LYS A 349 -6.97 -26.11 -8.29
CA LYS A 349 -6.20 -26.67 -9.41
C LYS A 349 -5.55 -25.59 -10.29
N ARG A 350 -6.33 -24.58 -10.71
CA ARG A 350 -5.81 -23.47 -11.54
C ARG A 350 -4.80 -22.61 -10.80
N TRP A 351 -4.96 -22.41 -9.49
CA TRP A 351 -3.98 -21.71 -8.65
C TRP A 351 -2.70 -22.55 -8.49
N ALA A 352 -2.82 -23.85 -8.21
CA ALA A 352 -1.69 -24.77 -8.10
C ALA A 352 -0.88 -24.85 -9.41
N ALA A 353 -1.54 -24.90 -10.56
CA ALA A 353 -0.87 -24.84 -11.86
C ALA A 353 -0.06 -23.55 -12.06
N ARG A 354 -0.60 -22.37 -11.68
CA ARG A 354 0.15 -21.10 -11.74
C ARG A 354 1.34 -21.09 -10.78
N MET A 355 1.15 -21.52 -9.53
CA MET A 355 2.23 -21.58 -8.54
C MET A 355 3.32 -22.59 -8.91
N GLY A 356 2.94 -23.74 -9.48
CA GLY A 356 3.87 -24.71 -10.04
C GLY A 356 4.70 -24.14 -11.19
N ALA A 357 4.08 -23.36 -12.10
CA ALA A 357 4.82 -22.67 -13.17
C ALA A 357 5.84 -21.66 -12.61
N VAL A 358 5.51 -20.92 -11.54
CA VAL A 358 6.46 -20.00 -10.87
C VAL A 358 7.61 -20.77 -10.20
N LEU A 359 7.31 -21.89 -9.53
CA LEU A 359 8.29 -22.70 -8.79
C LEU A 359 9.13 -23.65 -9.67
N SER A 360 8.77 -23.83 -10.95
CA SER A 360 9.46 -24.68 -11.94
C SER A 360 10.98 -24.47 -12.05
N LYS A 361 11.47 -23.28 -11.67
CA LYS A 361 12.90 -22.91 -11.63
C LYS A 361 13.68 -23.54 -10.47
N PHE A 362 13.01 -24.24 -9.56
CA PHE A 362 13.58 -24.81 -8.33
C PHE A 362 13.19 -26.28 -8.09
N GLU A 363 12.02 -26.70 -8.58
CA GLU A 363 11.49 -28.06 -8.45
C GLU A 363 10.57 -28.38 -9.63
N GLU A 364 10.56 -29.64 -10.08
CA GLU A 364 9.71 -30.07 -11.20
C GLU A 364 8.21 -29.93 -10.85
N PRO A 365 7.41 -29.22 -11.69
CA PRO A 365 6.04 -28.89 -11.35
C PRO A 365 5.13 -30.13 -11.37
N VAL A 366 4.43 -30.37 -10.26
CA VAL A 366 3.40 -31.42 -10.20
C VAL A 366 2.22 -31.01 -11.08
N LYS A 367 1.86 -31.86 -12.05
CA LYS A 367 0.62 -31.73 -12.82
C LYS A 367 -0.56 -32.11 -11.92
N VAL A 368 -1.50 -31.18 -11.72
CA VAL A 368 -2.65 -31.36 -10.81
C VAL A 368 -3.91 -31.54 -11.64
N ASP A 369 -4.12 -32.76 -12.15
CA ASP A 369 -5.25 -33.08 -13.01
C ASP A 369 -6.53 -33.36 -12.22
N SER A 370 -6.40 -33.96 -11.03
CA SER A 370 -7.51 -34.33 -10.14
C SER A 370 -7.47 -33.57 -8.80
N PRO A 371 -8.58 -33.54 -8.04
CA PRO A 371 -8.57 -33.03 -6.67
C PRO A 371 -7.65 -33.82 -5.72
N ALA A 372 -7.44 -35.11 -5.99
CA ALA A 372 -6.60 -35.99 -5.18
C ALA A 372 -5.09 -35.67 -5.29
N ASP A 373 -4.68 -34.94 -6.34
CA ASP A 373 -3.31 -34.50 -6.54
C ASP A 373 -2.95 -33.28 -5.67
N LEU A 374 -3.94 -32.51 -5.20
CA LEU A 374 -3.72 -31.28 -4.42
C LEU A 374 -2.88 -31.53 -3.14
N PRO A 375 -3.15 -32.54 -2.28
CA PRO A 375 -2.30 -32.85 -1.12
C PRO A 375 -0.88 -33.32 -1.48
N VAL A 376 -0.64 -33.79 -2.72
CA VAL A 376 0.71 -34.11 -3.21
C VAL A 376 1.42 -32.85 -3.68
N PHE A 377 0.70 -31.99 -4.42
CA PHE A 377 1.17 -30.67 -4.83
C PHE A 377 1.59 -29.82 -3.62
N PHE A 378 0.75 -29.68 -2.59
CA PHE A 378 1.07 -28.85 -1.43
C PHE A 378 2.33 -29.31 -0.68
N ARG A 379 2.52 -30.63 -0.50
CA ARG A 379 3.74 -31.18 0.13
C ARG A 379 5.00 -30.93 -0.70
N LYS A 380 4.93 -31.06 -2.04
CA LYS A 380 6.04 -30.72 -2.93
C LYS A 380 6.28 -29.20 -3.02
N MET A 381 5.22 -28.38 -2.96
CA MET A 381 5.31 -26.91 -2.91
C MET A 381 6.03 -26.45 -1.63
N GLU A 382 5.73 -27.06 -0.48
CA GLU A 382 6.45 -26.77 0.77
C GLU A 382 7.95 -27.11 0.66
N ALA A 383 8.28 -28.27 0.09
CA ALA A 383 9.68 -28.65 -0.17
C ALA A 383 10.39 -27.67 -1.13
N ALA A 384 9.73 -27.25 -2.20
CA ALA A 384 10.24 -26.27 -3.16
C ALA A 384 10.47 -24.90 -2.52
N VAL A 385 9.55 -24.43 -1.68
CA VAL A 385 9.69 -23.18 -0.92
C VAL A 385 10.84 -23.27 0.10
N ARG A 386 10.99 -24.40 0.82
CA ARG A 386 12.13 -24.62 1.71
C ARG A 386 13.48 -24.61 0.96
N LYS A 387 13.55 -25.24 -0.22
CA LYS A 387 14.73 -25.19 -1.11
C LYS A 387 15.01 -23.78 -1.61
N PHE A 388 13.99 -23.03 -2.00
CA PHE A 388 14.10 -21.63 -2.42
C PHE A 388 14.65 -20.73 -1.31
N ILE A 389 14.06 -20.78 -0.11
CA ILE A 389 14.52 -20.00 1.05
C ILE A 389 15.97 -20.34 1.39
N LYS A 390 16.36 -21.62 1.38
CA LYS A 390 17.76 -22.03 1.59
C LYS A 390 18.70 -21.42 0.53
N LYS A 391 18.34 -21.53 -0.75
CA LYS A 391 19.13 -20.98 -1.87
C LYS A 391 19.25 -19.45 -1.80
N VAL A 392 18.20 -18.74 -1.38
CA VAL A 392 18.24 -17.29 -1.14
C VAL A 392 19.15 -16.96 0.04
N SER A 393 19.07 -17.69 1.15
CA SER A 393 19.96 -17.54 2.31
C SER A 393 21.44 -17.77 1.96
N GLU A 394 21.73 -18.82 1.17
CA GLU A 394 23.06 -19.09 0.61
C GLU A 394 23.55 -17.97 -0.32
N GLN A 395 22.67 -17.38 -1.13
CA GLN A 395 23.01 -16.25 -2.00
C GLN A 395 23.21 -14.92 -1.25
N ILE A 396 22.51 -14.69 -0.14
CA ILE A 396 22.72 -13.55 0.76
C ILE A 396 24.05 -13.70 1.49
N SER A 397 24.31 -14.85 2.11
CA SER A 397 25.56 -15.12 2.86
C SER A 397 26.79 -15.14 1.96
N ALA A 398 26.67 -15.57 0.70
CA ALA A 398 27.73 -15.47 -0.31
C ALA A 398 27.87 -14.05 -0.92
N GLY A 399 27.13 -13.04 -0.45
CA GLY A 399 27.18 -11.66 -0.94
C GLY A 399 26.69 -11.46 -2.38
N LYS A 400 26.10 -12.49 -3.01
CA LYS A 400 25.68 -12.49 -4.42
C LYS A 400 24.40 -11.67 -4.65
N ILE A 401 23.51 -11.63 -3.65
CA ILE A 401 22.39 -10.69 -3.64
C ILE A 401 22.89 -9.38 -3.01
N ASN A 402 23.24 -8.43 -3.86
CA ASN A 402 23.65 -7.09 -3.44
C ASN A 402 22.44 -6.33 -2.84
N ARG A 403 22.69 -5.45 -1.86
CA ARG A 403 21.67 -4.49 -1.36
C ARG A 403 21.01 -3.66 -2.47
N LYS A 404 21.65 -3.49 -3.63
CA LYS A 404 21.00 -2.89 -4.81
C LYS A 404 19.83 -3.75 -5.30
N THR A 405 20.03 -5.05 -5.49
CA THR A 405 19.02 -5.99 -5.99
C THR A 405 17.78 -6.03 -5.10
N PHE A 406 17.94 -5.91 -3.78
CA PHE A 406 16.81 -5.75 -2.86
C PHE A 406 15.99 -4.49 -3.11
N ARG A 407 16.62 -3.33 -3.37
CA ARG A 407 15.90 -2.10 -3.73
C ARG A 407 15.27 -2.16 -5.11
N ASP A 408 15.92 -2.85 -6.05
CA ASP A 408 15.36 -3.08 -7.39
C ASP A 408 14.09 -3.95 -7.29
N PHE A 409 14.06 -4.98 -6.41
CA PHE A 409 12.85 -5.74 -6.07
C PHE A 409 11.79 -4.90 -5.34
N GLU A 410 12.18 -4.16 -4.29
CA GLU A 410 11.30 -3.27 -3.52
C GLU A 410 10.63 -2.23 -4.43
N LYS A 411 11.34 -1.71 -5.44
CA LYS A 411 10.78 -0.82 -6.46
C LYS A 411 9.75 -1.54 -7.36
N VAL A 412 10.05 -2.75 -7.82
CA VAL A 412 9.10 -3.55 -8.63
C VAL A 412 7.86 -3.92 -7.84
N GLU A 413 8.00 -4.28 -6.56
CA GLU A 413 6.87 -4.55 -5.66
C GLU A 413 6.02 -3.29 -5.44
N ASN A 414 6.63 -2.13 -5.20
CA ASN A 414 5.91 -0.85 -5.10
C ASN A 414 5.21 -0.46 -6.42
N GLU A 415 5.77 -0.83 -7.57
CA GLU A 415 5.14 -0.61 -8.89
C GLU A 415 3.99 -1.60 -9.13
N GLU A 416 4.12 -2.86 -8.74
CA GLU A 416 3.05 -3.86 -8.83
C GLU A 416 1.89 -3.55 -7.86
N GLN A 417 2.18 -3.15 -6.61
CA GLN A 417 1.15 -2.68 -5.67
C GLN A 417 0.39 -1.46 -6.21
N LYS A 418 1.08 -0.48 -6.82
CA LYS A 418 0.42 0.65 -7.50
C LYS A 418 -0.41 0.20 -8.69
N ASN A 419 0.08 -0.73 -9.49
CA ASN A 419 -0.66 -1.27 -10.63
C ASN A 419 -1.92 -2.05 -10.21
N LEU A 420 -1.88 -2.75 -9.07
CA LEU A 420 -3.04 -3.44 -8.49
C LEU A 420 -4.06 -2.45 -7.92
N LEU A 421 -3.61 -1.37 -7.26
CA LEU A 421 -4.48 -0.29 -6.77
C LEU A 421 -5.11 0.53 -7.92
N ASN A 422 -4.38 0.72 -9.03
CA ASN A 422 -4.89 1.41 -10.22
C ASN A 422 -5.78 0.48 -11.10
N ASN A 423 -5.76 -0.83 -10.87
CA ASN A 423 -6.57 -1.78 -11.63
C ASN A 423 -7.98 -1.86 -11.04
N HIS A 424 -8.88 -1.01 -11.55
CA HIS A 424 -10.29 -0.98 -11.16
C HIS A 424 -11.00 -2.35 -11.29
N GLY A 425 -10.57 -3.23 -12.21
CA GLY A 425 -11.08 -4.60 -12.31
C GLY A 425 -10.65 -5.46 -11.12
N PHE A 426 -9.37 -5.44 -10.78
CA PHE A 426 -8.83 -6.14 -9.62
C PHE A 426 -9.49 -5.67 -8.31
N LEU A 427 -9.67 -4.35 -8.14
CA LEU A 427 -10.41 -3.79 -7.00
C LEU A 427 -11.88 -4.25 -7.00
N LYS A 428 -12.59 -4.18 -8.14
CA LYS A 428 -14.00 -4.57 -8.25
C LYS A 428 -14.25 -6.05 -7.94
N ASP A 429 -13.29 -6.92 -8.24
CA ASP A 429 -13.41 -8.35 -8.00
C ASP A 429 -12.93 -8.77 -6.60
N ASN A 430 -11.89 -8.13 -6.04
CA ASN A 430 -11.26 -8.56 -4.77
C ASN A 430 -11.64 -7.68 -3.57
N CYS A 431 -11.86 -6.38 -3.75
CA CYS A 431 -12.32 -5.47 -2.67
C CYS A 431 -13.84 -5.51 -2.49
N ARG A 432 -14.47 -6.64 -2.83
CA ARG A 432 -15.90 -6.92 -2.69
C ARG A 432 -16.30 -7.16 -1.24
N ALA A 433 -16.20 -6.11 -0.42
CA ALA A 433 -17.23 -5.88 0.57
C ALA A 433 -18.55 -5.74 -0.21
N GLN A 434 -19.52 -6.64 0.02
CA GLN A 434 -20.80 -6.59 -0.66
C GLN A 434 -21.66 -5.46 -0.10
N ALA A 435 -21.44 -4.24 -0.61
CA ALA A 435 -22.51 -3.27 -0.69
C ALA A 435 -23.67 -3.96 -1.43
N ASN A 436 -24.83 -4.04 -0.78
CA ASN A 436 -25.86 -5.03 -1.12
C ASN A 436 -26.71 -4.53 -2.31
N ASP A 437 -26.16 -4.64 -3.51
CA ASP A 437 -26.65 -4.05 -4.77
C ASP A 437 -27.88 -4.77 -5.35
N GLN A 438 -28.87 -5.08 -4.51
CA GLN A 438 -30.22 -5.49 -4.89
C GLN A 438 -31.15 -4.27 -5.06
N GLY A 439 -30.59 -3.17 -5.58
CA GLY A 439 -31.21 -1.84 -5.67
C GLY A 439 -31.97 -1.56 -6.98
N ALA A 440 -32.82 -2.50 -7.42
CA ALA A 440 -33.83 -2.35 -8.48
C ALA A 440 -33.44 -1.54 -9.76
N ALA A 441 -33.16 -2.25 -10.86
CA ALA A 441 -32.88 -1.64 -12.16
C ALA A 441 -34.09 -0.88 -12.76
N CYS A 442 -34.20 0.42 -12.49
CA CYS A 442 -35.17 1.32 -13.10
C CYS A 442 -34.52 2.10 -14.25
N ARG A 443 -34.91 1.83 -15.50
CA ARG A 443 -34.37 2.55 -16.67
C ARG A 443 -34.89 3.99 -16.71
N PRO A 444 -34.03 5.02 -16.84
CA PRO A 444 -34.49 6.38 -17.07
C PRO A 444 -35.06 6.51 -18.49
N SER A 445 -36.37 6.72 -18.58
CA SER A 445 -37.02 7.11 -19.84
C SER A 445 -36.49 8.46 -20.31
N ARG A 446 -36.10 8.55 -21.59
CA ARG A 446 -35.77 9.85 -22.21
C ARG A 446 -37.00 10.76 -22.18
N VAL A 447 -36.96 11.81 -21.36
CA VAL A 447 -37.86 12.97 -21.48
C VAL A 447 -37.02 14.14 -22.00
N SER A 448 -37.24 14.50 -23.26
CA SER A 448 -36.65 15.70 -23.86
C SER A 448 -37.33 16.95 -23.31
N PHE A 449 -36.64 17.71 -22.46
CA PHE A 449 -37.14 19.01 -22.00
C PHE A 449 -36.75 20.13 -22.95
N ASN A 450 -37.72 21.01 -23.24
CA ASN A 450 -37.62 22.07 -24.23
C ASN A 450 -37.40 23.42 -23.50
N PRO A 451 -36.39 24.25 -23.86
CA PRO A 451 -36.06 25.45 -23.09
C PRO A 451 -37.03 26.62 -23.37
N MET A 452 -38.03 26.74 -22.50
CA MET A 452 -38.80 27.96 -22.25
C MET A 452 -38.93 28.14 -20.73
N SER A 453 -39.03 29.34 -20.16
CA SER A 453 -38.69 30.71 -20.58
C SER A 453 -39.13 31.64 -19.43
N LEU A 454 -38.46 32.77 -19.22
CA LEU A 454 -38.72 33.72 -18.11
C LEU A 454 -38.42 33.14 -16.70
N GLY A 455 -38.11 33.96 -15.70
CA GLY A 455 -37.95 35.41 -15.77
C GLY A 455 -37.45 36.06 -14.48
N MET A 456 -37.35 37.39 -14.56
CA MET A 456 -36.89 38.33 -13.54
C MET A 456 -37.34 38.01 -12.11
N LEU A 457 -36.38 38.05 -11.17
CA LEU A 457 -36.24 39.18 -10.24
C LEU A 457 -34.76 39.39 -9.89
#